data_AF-A0A7J2ZFH7-F1
#
_entry.id   AF-A0A7J2ZFH7-F1
#
_cell.length_a   1.000
_cell.length_b   1.000
_cell.length_c   1.000
_cell.angle_alpha   90.00
_cell.angle_beta   90.00
_cell.angle_gamma   90.00
#
_symmetry.space_group_name_H-M   'P 1'
#
loop_
_entity.id
_entity.type
_entity.pdbx_description
1 polymer ?
#
loop_
_entity_poly.entity_id
_entity_poly.type
_entity_poly.pdbx_seq_one_letter_code
_entity_poly.pdbx_strand_id
1 'polypeptide(L)'
;MVMAVFIDPRICDKEEICELTKVCPRDAIVSRDGAIVIDQEKCTECLLCLKACPYLAVRLVEDLGKPLKVNKGAHILKLYGAKPGRIGKPQLKDANFKKRVGTKPTLVVFWGAHAGVITPFVREIAKKYKGKLRVAYIKIANNPKTRKKYSINTTPTLILFKKGKAVSRLEGVRHKETMRVWVEMNLPKAK
;
A
#
# COMPACT_ATOMS: atom_id res chain seq x y z
N MET A 1 -30.24 1.73 1.74
CA MET A 1 -28.86 2.03 2.18
C MET A 1 -27.98 1.86 0.96
N VAL A 2 -27.23 2.87 0.51
CA VAL A 2 -26.41 2.74 -0.70
C VAL A 2 -25.01 2.29 -0.30
N MET A 3 -24.67 1.04 -0.64
CA MET A 3 -23.31 0.53 -0.56
C MET A 3 -22.60 0.90 -1.86
N ALA A 4 -21.37 1.37 -1.76
CA ALA A 4 -20.56 1.63 -2.95
C ALA A 4 -19.18 1.01 -2.74
N VAL A 5 -18.66 0.40 -3.79
CA VAL A 5 -17.37 -0.27 -3.79
C VAL A 5 -16.39 0.58 -4.59
N PHE A 6 -15.27 0.98 -3.99
CA PHE A 6 -14.26 1.78 -4.68
C PHE A 6 -12.85 1.25 -4.43
N ILE A 7 -11.93 1.61 -5.34
CA ILE A 7 -10.51 1.33 -5.18
C ILE A 7 -9.85 2.57 -4.58
N ASP A 8 -9.28 2.43 -3.38
CA ASP A 8 -8.56 3.51 -2.71
C ASP A 8 -7.23 3.75 -3.44
N PRO A 9 -7.06 4.89 -4.14
CA PRO A 9 -5.86 5.19 -4.90
C PRO A 9 -4.63 5.35 -3.99
N ARG A 10 -4.82 5.59 -2.70
CA ARG A 10 -3.75 5.70 -1.70
C ARG A 10 -3.09 4.35 -1.43
N ILE A 11 -3.81 3.27 -1.72
CA ILE A 11 -3.38 1.90 -1.48
C ILE A 11 -3.04 1.19 -2.79
N CYS A 12 -3.84 1.46 -3.82
CA CYS A 12 -3.67 0.91 -5.15
C CYS A 12 -2.29 1.29 -5.71
N ASP A 13 -1.59 0.29 -6.23
CA ASP A 13 -0.23 0.38 -6.75
C ASP A 13 -0.20 0.24 -8.28
N LYS A 14 -1.34 -0.10 -8.88
CA LYS A 14 -1.48 -0.36 -10.31
C LYS A 14 -1.86 0.92 -11.03
N GLU A 15 -0.98 1.35 -11.94
CA GLU A 15 -1.19 2.51 -12.82
C GLU A 15 -1.60 2.09 -14.25
N GLU A 16 -1.25 0.88 -14.72
CA GLU A 16 -1.47 0.49 -16.12
C GLU A 16 -2.20 -0.86 -16.32
N ILE A 17 -1.86 -1.92 -15.56
CA ILE A 17 -2.47 -3.26 -15.71
C ILE A 17 -2.89 -3.82 -14.36
N CYS A 18 -4.20 -3.85 -14.07
CA CYS A 18 -4.76 -4.38 -12.84
C CYS A 18 -5.40 -5.74 -13.06
N GLU A 19 -5.04 -6.74 -12.25
CA GLU A 19 -5.63 -8.09 -12.37
C GLU A 19 -7.11 -8.11 -11.98
N LEU A 20 -7.57 -7.10 -11.23
CA LEU A 20 -8.99 -6.95 -10.89
C LEU A 20 -9.88 -6.76 -12.12
N THR A 21 -9.34 -6.27 -13.25
CA THR A 21 -10.12 -6.16 -14.48
C THR A 21 -10.56 -7.53 -14.99
N LYS A 22 -9.72 -8.56 -14.84
CA LYS A 22 -10.03 -9.94 -15.23
C LYS A 22 -10.94 -10.67 -14.23
N VAL A 23 -10.97 -10.19 -12.99
CA VAL A 23 -11.78 -10.80 -11.92
C VAL A 23 -13.22 -10.28 -11.94
N CYS A 24 -13.46 -9.10 -12.51
CA CYS A 24 -14.78 -8.51 -12.51
C CYS A 24 -15.67 -9.17 -13.59
N PRO A 25 -16.75 -9.89 -13.22
CA PRO A 25 -17.63 -10.56 -14.19
C PRO A 25 -18.55 -9.60 -14.97
N ARG A 26 -18.48 -8.30 -14.66
CA ARG A 26 -19.33 -7.25 -15.24
C ARG A 26 -18.52 -6.19 -15.99
N ASP A 27 -17.21 -6.40 -16.12
CA ASP A 27 -16.28 -5.44 -16.70
C ASP A 27 -16.41 -4.03 -16.09
N ALA A 28 -16.79 -3.98 -14.80
CA ALA A 28 -16.97 -2.73 -14.08
C ALA A 28 -15.64 -2.11 -13.64
N ILE A 29 -14.54 -2.87 -13.66
CA ILE A 29 -13.22 -2.39 -13.22
C ILE A 29 -12.39 -2.01 -14.43
N VAL A 30 -12.03 -0.74 -14.54
CA VAL A 30 -11.33 -0.17 -15.70
C VAL A 30 -10.11 0.63 -15.28
N SER A 31 -9.11 0.71 -16.16
CA SER A 31 -7.98 1.64 -16.02
C SER A 31 -8.31 2.94 -16.75
N ARG A 32 -8.34 4.07 -16.05
CA ARG A 32 -8.55 5.41 -16.61
C ARG A 32 -7.55 6.39 -15.98
N ASP A 33 -6.86 7.16 -16.81
CA ASP A 33 -5.93 8.23 -16.37
C ASP A 33 -4.88 7.78 -15.34
N GLY A 34 -4.33 6.57 -15.50
CA GLY A 34 -3.33 6.01 -14.58
C GLY A 34 -3.90 5.53 -13.24
N ALA A 35 -5.23 5.42 -13.12
CA ALA A 35 -5.92 4.92 -11.94
C ALA A 35 -6.89 3.78 -12.29
N ILE A 36 -7.06 2.85 -11.34
CA ILE A 36 -8.07 1.79 -11.47
C ILE A 36 -9.37 2.27 -10.83
N VAL A 37 -10.44 2.30 -11.60
CA VAL A 37 -11.75 2.84 -11.22
C VAL A 37 -12.80 1.75 -11.33
N ILE A 38 -13.78 1.76 -10.42
CA ILE A 38 -14.96 0.89 -10.49
C ILE A 38 -16.13 1.72 -11.02
N ASP A 39 -16.63 1.33 -12.19
CA ASP A 39 -17.86 1.81 -12.81
C ASP A 39 -19.06 1.33 -11.97
N GLN A 40 -19.71 2.27 -11.29
CA GLN A 40 -20.82 1.95 -10.38
C GLN A 40 -22.11 1.60 -11.12
N GLU A 41 -22.24 1.93 -12.41
CA GLU A 41 -23.43 1.55 -13.19
C GLU A 41 -23.38 0.07 -13.59
N LYS A 42 -22.17 -0.48 -13.75
CA LYS A 42 -21.94 -1.89 -14.08
C LYS A 42 -21.70 -2.77 -12.85
N CYS A 43 -21.28 -2.17 -11.73
CA CYS A 43 -20.96 -2.90 -10.51
C CYS A 43 -22.22 -3.52 -9.91
N THR A 44 -22.18 -4.83 -9.66
CA THR A 44 -23.27 -5.57 -8.98
C THR A 44 -22.96 -5.90 -7.53
N GLU A 45 -21.97 -5.23 -6.94
CA GLU A 45 -21.62 -5.38 -5.52
C GLU A 45 -21.28 -6.83 -5.09
N CYS A 46 -20.82 -7.68 -6.01
CA CYS A 46 -20.48 -9.08 -5.74
C CYS A 46 -19.21 -9.29 -4.87
N LEU A 47 -18.47 -8.22 -4.56
CA LEU A 47 -17.27 -8.21 -3.69
C LEU A 47 -16.08 -9.08 -4.14
N LEU A 48 -16.11 -9.69 -5.32
CA LEU A 48 -14.98 -10.48 -5.84
C LEU A 48 -13.67 -9.69 -5.88
N CYS A 49 -13.76 -8.40 -6.23
CA CYS A 49 -12.60 -7.51 -6.27
C CYS A 49 -12.00 -7.25 -4.88
N LEU A 50 -12.81 -7.26 -3.82
CA LEU A 50 -12.33 -7.10 -2.44
C LEU A 50 -11.44 -8.28 -2.03
N LYS A 51 -11.88 -9.50 -2.36
CA LYS A 51 -11.14 -10.74 -2.08
C LYS A 51 -9.89 -10.87 -2.95
N ALA A 52 -9.98 -10.49 -4.22
CA ALA A 52 -8.91 -10.68 -5.17
C ALA A 52 -7.83 -9.60 -5.14
N CYS A 53 -8.08 -8.42 -4.54
CA CYS A 53 -7.12 -7.32 -4.57
C CYS A 53 -5.89 -7.63 -3.69
N PRO A 54 -4.69 -7.90 -4.26
CA PRO A 54 -3.51 -8.25 -3.45
C PRO A 54 -3.01 -7.08 -2.60
N TYR A 55 -3.42 -5.86 -2.95
CA TYR A 55 -3.07 -4.63 -2.24
C TYR A 55 -4.06 -4.27 -1.14
N LEU A 56 -5.19 -4.98 -1.05
CA LEU A 56 -6.32 -4.65 -0.17
C LEU A 56 -6.72 -3.17 -0.34
N ALA A 57 -6.83 -2.72 -1.60
CA ALA A 57 -7.16 -1.35 -1.99
C ALA A 57 -8.67 -1.12 -2.11
N VAL A 58 -9.46 -2.16 -2.32
CA VAL A 58 -10.91 -2.07 -2.42
C VAL A 58 -11.52 -1.73 -1.06
N ARG A 59 -12.52 -0.86 -1.04
CA ARG A 59 -13.20 -0.34 0.15
C ARG A 59 -14.70 -0.29 -0.06
N LEU A 60 -15.43 -0.46 1.05
CA LEU A 60 -16.87 -0.32 1.11
C LEU A 60 -17.20 1.02 1.77
N VAL A 61 -18.16 1.75 1.21
CA VAL A 61 -18.48 3.12 1.67
C VAL A 61 -19.19 3.17 3.02
N GLU A 62 -19.63 2.04 3.57
CA GLU A 62 -20.04 1.96 4.98
C GLU A 62 -18.86 2.23 5.94
N ASP A 63 -17.62 1.89 5.54
CA ASP A 63 -16.41 2.02 6.34
C ASP A 63 -15.95 3.49 6.57
N LEU A 64 -16.55 4.46 5.87
CA LEU A 64 -16.14 5.88 5.89
C LEU A 64 -17.03 6.78 6.77
N GLY A 65 -17.97 6.21 7.53
CA GLY A 65 -18.75 6.93 8.55
C GLY A 65 -19.84 7.87 8.02
N LYS A 66 -20.01 8.04 6.70
CA LYS A 66 -21.19 8.66 6.06
C LYS A 66 -21.46 8.02 4.69
N PRO A 67 -22.72 7.67 4.36
CA PRO A 67 -23.06 7.14 3.05
C PRO A 67 -22.81 8.21 1.97
N LEU A 68 -22.00 7.87 0.95
CA LEU A 68 -21.87 8.70 -0.24
C LEU A 68 -23.18 8.59 -1.02
N LYS A 69 -23.87 9.73 -1.21
CA LYS A 69 -24.96 9.83 -2.19
C LYS A 69 -24.34 9.61 -3.58
N VAL A 70 -24.45 8.39 -4.08
CA VAL A 70 -23.90 7.96 -5.36
C VAL A 70 -24.56 8.71 -6.51
N ASN A 71 -23.76 9.51 -7.22
CA ASN A 71 -23.62 9.34 -8.66
C ASN A 71 -22.31 10.02 -9.12
N LYS A 72 -21.64 9.40 -10.08
CA LYS A 72 -20.41 9.87 -10.77
C LYS A 72 -19.11 9.72 -9.97
N GLY A 73 -18.23 8.84 -10.46
CA GLY A 73 -16.83 8.71 -10.04
C GLY A 73 -16.02 10.03 -10.04
N ALA A 74 -16.55 11.09 -10.65
CA ALA A 74 -16.05 12.47 -10.53
C ALA A 74 -16.11 13.05 -9.10
N HIS A 75 -17.08 12.65 -8.27
CA HIS A 75 -17.24 13.20 -6.93
C HIS A 75 -16.21 12.65 -5.94
N ILE A 76 -15.69 11.43 -6.14
CA ILE A 76 -14.54 10.91 -5.37
C ILE A 76 -13.29 11.74 -5.68
N LEU A 77 -13.00 12.03 -6.95
CA LEU A 77 -11.88 12.90 -7.34
C LEU A 77 -11.99 14.31 -6.71
N LYS A 78 -13.22 14.86 -6.67
CA LYS A 78 -13.53 16.16 -6.06
C LYS A 78 -13.42 16.16 -4.52
N LEU A 79 -13.92 15.12 -3.85
CA LEU A 79 -13.89 14.97 -2.38
C LEU A 79 -12.47 14.70 -1.85
N TYR A 80 -11.63 14.00 -2.62
CA TYR A 80 -10.24 13.72 -2.24
C TYR A 80 -9.25 14.84 -2.62
N GLY A 81 -9.69 15.92 -3.28
CA GLY A 81 -8.84 17.07 -3.61
C GLY A 81 -7.54 16.71 -4.34
N ALA A 82 -7.51 15.56 -5.04
CA ALA A 82 -6.29 15.00 -5.56
C ALA A 82 -5.97 15.61 -6.91
N LYS A 83 -5.14 16.66 -6.91
CA LYS A 83 -4.25 16.92 -8.03
C LYS A 83 -3.52 15.59 -8.34
N PRO A 84 -3.40 15.14 -9.61
CA PRO A 84 -2.67 13.92 -9.96
C PRO A 84 -1.22 14.09 -9.49
N GLY A 85 -0.92 13.55 -8.31
CA GLY A 85 0.31 13.87 -7.61
C GLY A 85 0.24 13.55 -6.12
N ARG A 86 0.81 12.39 -5.75
CA ARG A 86 1.28 12.01 -4.40
C ARG A 86 0.24 11.63 -3.35
N ILE A 87 -0.72 10.77 -3.68
CA ILE A 87 -1.22 9.87 -2.63
C ILE A 87 -1.21 8.45 -3.14
N GLY A 88 -0.01 7.89 -3.18
CA GLY A 88 0.27 6.47 -3.11
C GLY A 88 1.31 6.29 -2.01
N LYS A 89 1.34 5.13 -1.35
CA LYS A 89 2.44 4.73 -0.44
C LYS A 89 3.77 5.27 -1.01
N PRO A 90 4.68 5.89 -0.23
CA PRO A 90 5.95 6.35 -0.78
C PRO A 90 6.72 5.14 -1.31
N GLN A 91 6.58 4.86 -2.61
CA GLN A 91 7.32 3.83 -3.29
C GLN A 91 8.75 4.32 -3.37
N LEU A 92 9.62 3.57 -2.72
CA LEU A 92 11.04 3.75 -2.94
C LEU A 92 11.37 3.16 -4.31
N LYS A 93 12.17 3.92 -5.04
CA LYS A 93 12.82 3.51 -6.26
C LYS A 93 14.33 3.59 -6.02
N ASP A 94 15.11 2.86 -6.80
CA ASP A 94 16.58 2.92 -6.75
C ASP A 94 17.10 4.37 -6.73
N ALA A 95 16.51 5.23 -7.55
CA ALA A 95 16.88 6.66 -7.67
C ALA A 95 16.65 7.49 -6.40
N ASN A 96 15.66 7.14 -5.57
CA ASN A 96 15.27 7.97 -4.42
C ASN A 96 15.57 7.31 -3.06
N PHE A 97 16.02 6.05 -3.06
CA PHE A 97 16.15 5.23 -1.86
C PHE A 97 17.00 5.90 -0.79
N LYS A 98 18.26 6.23 -1.12
CA LYS A 98 19.25 6.82 -0.18
C LYS A 98 18.71 8.08 0.49
N LYS A 99 18.16 9.01 -0.30
CA LYS A 99 17.57 10.27 0.19
C LYS A 99 16.41 10.01 1.15
N ARG A 100 15.52 9.07 0.81
CA ARG A 100 14.34 8.78 1.61
C ARG A 100 14.72 8.13 2.95
N VAL A 101 15.60 7.13 2.96
CA VAL A 101 15.99 6.45 4.21
C VAL A 101 16.94 7.27 5.11
N GLY A 102 17.54 8.34 4.57
CA GLY A 102 18.41 9.26 5.32
C GLY A 102 17.67 10.27 6.22
N THR A 103 16.44 10.65 5.87
CA THR A 103 15.75 11.81 6.48
C THR A 103 15.02 11.50 7.79
N LYS A 104 14.38 10.34 7.89
CA LYS A 104 13.62 9.91 9.05
C LYS A 104 13.80 8.41 9.24
N PRO A 105 13.66 7.88 10.47
CA PRO A 105 13.55 6.44 10.68
C PRO A 105 12.53 5.86 9.70
N THR A 106 12.94 4.88 8.91
CA THR A 106 12.14 4.34 7.80
C THR A 106 12.10 2.83 7.87
N LEU A 107 10.93 2.25 8.10
CA LEU A 107 10.68 0.83 7.89
C LEU A 107 10.40 0.60 6.40
N VAL A 108 11.28 -0.13 5.74
CA VAL A 108 11.17 -0.46 4.32
C VAL A 108 10.67 -1.89 4.17
N VAL A 109 9.57 -2.04 3.44
CA VAL A 109 9.01 -3.32 3.04
C VAL A 109 9.50 -3.66 1.64
N PHE A 110 10.42 -4.60 1.56
CA PHE A 110 10.86 -5.19 0.30
C PHE A 110 9.86 -6.27 -0.10
N TRP A 111 9.21 -6.06 -1.25
CA TRP A 111 8.05 -6.84 -1.64
C TRP A 111 8.15 -7.38 -3.08
N GLY A 112 7.48 -8.51 -3.30
CA GLY A 112 7.40 -9.26 -4.57
C GLY A 112 5.99 -9.83 -4.76
N ALA A 113 5.86 -10.98 -5.42
CA ALA A 113 4.56 -11.57 -5.80
C ALA A 113 3.58 -11.84 -4.63
N HIS A 114 4.06 -12.07 -3.39
CA HIS A 114 3.23 -12.51 -2.25
C HIS A 114 3.20 -11.53 -1.06
N ALA A 115 3.18 -10.23 -1.30
CA ALA A 115 3.29 -9.22 -0.25
C ALA A 115 2.00 -8.90 0.52
N GLY A 116 0.85 -9.39 0.04
CA GLY A 116 -0.46 -9.06 0.61
C GLY A 116 -0.58 -9.41 2.09
N VAL A 117 0.04 -10.52 2.51
CA VAL A 117 -0.10 -11.12 3.85
C VAL A 117 0.28 -10.17 4.99
N ILE A 118 1.36 -9.38 4.84
CA ILE A 118 1.84 -8.47 5.90
C ILE A 118 1.22 -7.07 5.82
N THR A 119 0.43 -6.77 4.79
CA THR A 119 -0.11 -5.42 4.56
C THR A 119 -0.95 -4.89 5.73
N PRO A 120 -1.86 -5.68 6.36
CA PRO A 120 -2.61 -5.22 7.53
C PRO A 120 -1.71 -4.84 8.71
N PHE A 121 -0.72 -5.68 9.03
CA PHE A 121 0.27 -5.40 10.08
C PHE A 121 1.06 -4.12 9.81
N VAL A 122 1.59 -3.97 8.59
CA VAL A 122 2.38 -2.80 8.24
C VAL A 122 1.56 -1.50 8.29
N ARG A 123 0.27 -1.55 7.92
CA ARG A 123 -0.65 -0.40 8.09
C ARG A 123 -0.85 -0.04 9.56
N GLU A 124 -1.02 -1.03 10.41
CA GLU A 124 -1.16 -0.82 11.86
C GLU A 124 0.09 -0.12 12.43
N ILE A 125 1.29 -0.58 12.06
CA ILE A 125 2.55 0.05 12.42
C ILE A 125 2.62 1.50 11.88
N ALA A 126 2.25 1.73 10.62
CA ALA A 126 2.24 3.06 10.02
C ALA A 126 1.30 4.02 10.76
N LYS A 127 0.12 3.54 11.21
CA LYS A 127 -0.85 4.32 11.98
C LYS A 127 -0.34 4.60 13.39
N LYS A 128 0.12 3.57 14.11
CA LYS A 128 0.61 3.66 15.50
C LYS A 128 1.80 4.61 15.63
N TYR A 129 2.71 4.58 14.66
CA TYR A 129 3.94 5.37 14.69
C TYR A 129 3.93 6.57 13.74
N LYS A 130 2.74 7.08 13.40
CA LYS A 130 2.58 8.27 12.55
C LYS A 130 3.44 9.42 13.08
N GLY A 131 4.22 10.04 12.19
CA GLY A 131 5.14 11.14 12.52
C GLY A 131 6.51 10.70 13.04
N LYS A 132 6.60 9.55 13.73
CA LYS A 132 7.85 9.00 14.30
C LYS A 132 8.58 8.04 13.36
N LEU A 133 7.83 7.22 12.62
CA LEU A 133 8.33 6.23 11.67
C LEU A 133 7.72 6.48 10.30
N ARG A 134 8.57 6.50 9.27
CA ARG A 134 8.10 6.36 7.89
C ARG A 134 7.97 4.88 7.56
N VAL A 135 6.84 4.50 6.99
CA VAL A 135 6.69 3.19 6.36
C VAL A 135 6.74 3.38 4.84
N ALA A 136 7.61 2.64 4.17
CA ALA A 136 7.82 2.74 2.73
C ALA A 136 7.92 1.34 2.11
N TYR A 137 7.59 1.25 0.83
CA TYR A 137 7.58 -0.03 0.10
C TYR A 137 8.54 0.05 -1.09
N ILE A 138 9.17 -1.07 -1.43
CA ILE A 138 9.99 -1.19 -2.63
C ILE A 138 9.76 -2.53 -3.32
N LYS A 139 9.34 -2.48 -4.60
CA LYS A 139 9.15 -3.67 -5.42
C LYS A 139 10.50 -4.15 -5.95
N ILE A 140 10.97 -5.30 -5.52
CA ILE A 140 12.35 -5.73 -5.85
C ILE A 140 12.56 -6.06 -7.32
N ALA A 141 11.50 -6.47 -8.04
CA ALA A 141 11.56 -6.76 -9.48
C ALA A 141 11.95 -5.52 -10.31
N ASN A 142 11.54 -4.33 -9.87
CA ASN A 142 11.78 -3.08 -10.58
C ASN A 142 12.99 -2.31 -10.02
N ASN A 143 13.67 -2.85 -9.01
CA ASN A 143 14.72 -2.17 -8.25
C ASN A 143 15.94 -3.08 -8.01
N PRO A 144 16.61 -3.54 -9.08
CA PRO A 144 17.69 -4.52 -8.99
C PRO A 144 18.91 -3.99 -8.23
N LYS A 145 19.19 -2.67 -8.28
CA LYS A 145 20.35 -2.11 -7.56
C LYS A 145 20.14 -2.18 -6.05
N THR A 146 18.96 -1.78 -5.58
CA THR A 146 18.63 -1.87 -4.15
C THR A 146 18.47 -3.32 -3.71
N ARG A 147 17.86 -4.19 -4.53
CA ARG A 147 17.76 -5.63 -4.27
C ARG A 147 19.15 -6.24 -4.04
N LYS A 148 20.09 -6.01 -4.96
CA LYS A 148 21.47 -6.50 -4.88
C LYS A 148 22.20 -5.92 -3.67
N LYS A 149 22.12 -4.60 -3.46
CA LYS A 149 22.81 -3.92 -2.36
C LYS A 149 22.44 -4.47 -0.98
N TYR A 150 21.19 -4.82 -0.77
CA TYR A 150 20.70 -5.35 0.51
C TYR A 150 20.51 -6.87 0.47
N SER A 151 21.02 -7.58 -0.54
CA SER A 151 20.91 -9.04 -0.67
C SER A 151 19.50 -9.56 -0.40
N ILE A 152 18.51 -8.99 -1.09
CA ILE A 152 17.10 -9.37 -0.89
C ILE A 152 16.79 -10.58 -1.76
N ASN A 153 16.81 -11.75 -1.13
CA ASN A 153 16.52 -13.05 -1.76
C ASN A 153 15.14 -13.60 -1.35
N THR A 154 14.62 -13.16 -0.21
CA THR A 154 13.32 -13.57 0.34
C THR A 154 12.36 -12.38 0.40
N THR A 155 11.10 -12.59 0.03
CA THR A 155 10.04 -11.58 0.22
C THR A 155 8.86 -12.17 0.99
N PRO A 156 8.21 -11.41 1.89
CA PRO A 156 8.59 -10.04 2.26
C PRO A 156 9.87 -10.01 3.11
N THR A 157 10.67 -8.95 2.94
CA THR A 157 11.77 -8.62 3.86
C THR A 157 11.54 -7.22 4.40
N LEU A 158 11.62 -7.06 5.72
CA LEU A 158 11.51 -5.79 6.40
C LEU A 158 12.89 -5.33 6.84
N ILE A 159 13.26 -4.10 6.54
CA ILE A 159 14.50 -3.50 7.04
C ILE A 159 14.18 -2.14 7.64
N LEU A 160 14.62 -1.94 8.88
CA LEU A 160 14.55 -0.63 9.52
C LEU A 160 15.82 0.16 9.18
N PHE A 161 15.62 1.37 8.68
CA PHE A 161 16.68 2.32 8.39
C PHE A 161 16.67 3.50 9.36
N LYS A 162 17.85 3.89 9.83
CA LYS A 162 18.07 5.12 10.60
C LYS A 162 19.26 5.87 10.01
N LYS A 163 19.09 7.16 9.73
CA LYS A 163 20.14 8.02 9.11
C LYS A 163 20.78 7.33 7.87
N GLY A 164 19.97 6.64 7.08
CA GLY A 164 20.40 5.93 5.87
C GLY A 164 21.08 4.57 6.09
N LYS A 165 21.34 4.17 7.34
CA LYS A 165 21.93 2.87 7.71
C LYS A 165 20.84 1.85 8.03
N ALA A 166 21.00 0.62 7.54
CA ALA A 166 20.16 -0.50 7.97
C ALA A 166 20.54 -0.86 9.41
N VAL A 167 19.60 -0.80 10.34
CA VAL A 167 19.84 -1.06 11.76
C VAL A 167 19.21 -2.35 12.26
N SER A 168 18.25 -2.89 11.51
CA SER A 168 17.62 -4.17 11.83
C SER A 168 16.95 -4.76 10.59
N ARG A 169 16.91 -6.09 10.50
CA ARG A 169 16.32 -6.85 9.39
C ARG A 169 15.42 -7.95 9.94
N LEU A 170 14.30 -8.20 9.26
CA LEU A 170 13.42 -9.32 9.49
C LEU A 170 13.01 -9.92 8.14
N GLU A 171 13.31 -11.19 7.94
CA GLU A 171 12.98 -11.91 6.70
C GLU A 171 11.76 -12.81 6.86
N GLY A 172 10.90 -12.80 5.85
CA GLY A 172 9.68 -13.58 5.80
C GLY A 172 8.58 -13.07 6.73
N VAL A 173 7.50 -13.82 6.79
CA VAL A 173 6.38 -13.57 7.69
C VAL A 173 6.64 -14.27 9.02
N ARG A 174 6.29 -13.63 10.14
CA ARG A 174 6.33 -14.18 11.49
C ARG A 174 4.99 -13.91 12.19
N HIS A 175 4.80 -14.48 13.38
CA HIS A 175 3.65 -14.12 14.21
C HIS A 175 3.61 -12.60 14.44
N LYS A 176 2.38 -12.04 14.40
CA LYS A 176 2.14 -10.60 14.46
C LYS A 176 2.84 -9.95 15.65
N GLU A 177 2.77 -10.58 16.82
CA GLU A 177 3.38 -10.05 18.04
C GLU A 177 4.91 -10.03 17.95
N THR A 178 5.54 -11.10 17.44
CA THR A 178 6.99 -11.14 17.20
C THR A 178 7.44 -9.99 16.29
N MET A 179 6.70 -9.73 15.22
CA MET A 179 7.00 -8.61 14.31
C MET A 179 6.83 -7.26 15.00
N ARG A 180 5.80 -7.12 15.84
CA ARG A 180 5.52 -5.90 16.60
C ARG A 180 6.63 -5.58 17.60
N VAL A 181 7.01 -6.57 18.42
CA VAL A 181 8.13 -6.48 19.37
C VAL A 181 9.43 -6.12 18.63
N TRP A 182 9.69 -6.76 17.49
CA TRP A 182 10.86 -6.45 16.67
C TRP A 182 10.89 -4.98 16.21
N VAL A 183 9.76 -4.43 15.76
CA VAL A 183 9.68 -3.01 15.39
C VAL A 183 9.92 -2.12 16.62
N GLU A 184 9.30 -2.44 17.76
CA GLU A 184 9.37 -1.68 19.01
C GLU A 184 10.78 -1.61 19.59
N MET A 185 11.49 -2.73 19.65
CA MET A 185 12.88 -2.79 20.14
C MET A 185 13.84 -1.97 19.27
N ASN A 186 13.55 -1.86 17.98
CA ASN A 186 14.44 -1.23 17.02
C ASN A 186 14.05 0.22 16.69
N LEU A 187 12.86 0.68 17.08
CA LEU A 187 12.49 2.08 16.96
C LEU A 187 13.26 2.97 17.95
N PRO A 188 13.56 4.23 17.60
CA PRO A 188 14.08 5.16 18.59
C PRO A 188 13.06 5.30 19.73
N LYS A 189 13.46 5.03 20.97
CA LYS A 189 12.69 5.47 22.14
C LYS A 189 12.57 7.00 22.05
N ALA A 190 11.35 7.52 22.20
CA ALA A 190 11.18 8.97 22.28
C ALA A 190 12.01 9.46 23.47
N LYS A 191 12.87 10.46 23.25
CA LYS A 191 13.36 11.29 24.33
C LYS A 191 12.20 12.12 24.86
#